data_AF-A0A5C7J7U3-F1
#
_entry.id   AF-A0A5C7J7U3-F1
#
_cell.length_a   1.000
_cell.length_b   1.000
_cell.length_c   1.000
_cell.angle_alpha   90.00
_cell.angle_beta   90.00
_cell.angle_gamma   90.00
#
_symmetry.space_group_name_H-M   'P 1'
#
loop_
_entity.id
_entity.type
_entity.pdbx_description
1 polymer ?
#
loop_
_entity_poly.entity_id
_entity_poly.type
_entity_poly.pdbx_seq_one_letter_code
_entity_poly.pdbx_strand_id
1 'polypeptide(L)'
;MDFSAPGWKEAVFAVVVILALYVGFALLRLLRPKSPEVRTPVPAAQDETVLRGLQTELVGLRAQMETLQAACDGLRDDVEQLKASRAVSPQYNDALSLAERGGHAEDIAQACGISVGEAELVCALARSRGGTGT
;
A
#
# COMPACT_ATOMS: atom_id res chain seq x y z
N MET A 1 -28.49 -72.13 12.87
CA MET A 1 -27.88 -70.91 12.26
C MET A 1 -26.81 -71.41 11.32
N ASP A 2 -27.23 -71.77 10.11
CA ASP A 2 -26.39 -72.40 9.10
C ASP A 2 -25.51 -71.34 8.46
N PHE A 3 -24.23 -71.31 8.84
CA PHE A 3 -23.20 -70.54 8.16
C PHE A 3 -22.81 -71.29 6.89
N SER A 4 -23.64 -71.18 5.84
CA SER A 4 -23.20 -71.50 4.49
C SER A 4 -21.95 -70.67 4.18
N ALA A 5 -20.87 -71.35 3.79
CA ALA A 5 -19.63 -70.70 3.39
C ALA A 5 -19.96 -69.58 2.39
N PRO A 6 -19.51 -68.33 2.62
CA PRO A 6 -19.85 -67.23 1.73
C PRO A 6 -19.29 -67.54 0.34
N GLY A 7 -20.17 -67.83 -0.61
CA GLY A 7 -19.79 -67.85 -2.01
C GLY A 7 -19.10 -66.53 -2.31
N TRP A 8 -18.04 -66.52 -3.11
CA TRP A 8 -17.22 -65.32 -3.35
C TRP A 8 -18.07 -64.08 -3.68
N LYS A 9 -19.20 -64.26 -4.38
CA LYS A 9 -20.18 -63.21 -4.61
C LYS A 9 -20.72 -62.56 -3.32
N GLU A 10 -21.09 -63.33 -2.31
CA GLU A 10 -21.56 -62.84 -1.00
C GLU A 10 -20.46 -62.11 -0.23
N ALA A 11 -19.20 -62.57 -0.35
CA ALA A 11 -18.05 -61.86 0.22
C ALA A 11 -17.84 -60.49 -0.45
N VAL A 12 -18.00 -60.41 -1.78
CA VAL A 12 -17.91 -59.13 -2.51
C VAL A 12 -19.03 -58.19 -2.08
N PHE A 13 -20.27 -58.68 -1.96
CA PHE A 13 -21.38 -57.86 -1.47
C PHE A 13 -21.16 -57.35 -0.05
N ALA A 14 -20.65 -58.20 0.86
CA ALA A 14 -20.32 -57.78 2.22
C ALA A 14 -19.27 -56.66 2.24
N VAL A 15 -18.21 -56.77 1.43
CA VAL A 15 -17.18 -55.73 1.33
C VAL A 15 -17.74 -54.43 0.78
N VAL A 16 -18.58 -54.48 -0.26
CA VAL A 16 -19.20 -53.27 -0.84
C VAL A 16 -20.12 -52.58 0.17
N VAL A 17 -20.91 -53.33 0.94
CA VAL A 17 -21.78 -52.78 1.99
C VAL A 17 -20.94 -52.14 3.10
N ILE A 18 -19.86 -52.78 3.54
CA ILE A 18 -18.94 -52.22 4.54
C ILE A 18 -18.29 -50.93 4.00
N LEU A 19 -17.86 -50.92 2.74
CA LEU A 19 -17.27 -49.75 2.09
C LEU A 19 -18.29 -48.62 1.99
N ALA A 20 -19.53 -48.92 1.60
CA ALA A 20 -20.61 -47.94 1.51
C ALA A 20 -20.97 -47.36 2.89
N LEU A 21 -21.01 -48.19 3.94
CA LEU A 21 -21.17 -47.73 5.32
C LEU A 21 -19.99 -46.86 5.77
N TYR A 22 -18.76 -47.25 5.41
CA TYR A 22 -17.57 -46.49 5.75
C TYR A 22 -17.53 -45.13 5.05
N VAL A 23 -17.79 -45.09 3.74
CA VAL A 23 -17.83 -43.85 2.95
C VAL A 23 -19.00 -42.99 3.40
N GLY A 24 -20.17 -43.58 3.67
CA GLY A 24 -21.30 -42.88 4.24
C GLY A 24 -20.97 -42.28 5.60
N PHE A 25 -20.31 -43.02 6.48
CA PHE A 25 -19.85 -42.53 7.77
C PHE A 25 -18.75 -41.47 7.64
N ALA A 26 -17.82 -41.62 6.70
CA ALA A 26 -16.77 -40.65 6.42
C ALA A 26 -17.37 -39.34 5.88
N LEU A 27 -18.30 -39.43 4.93
CA LEU A 27 -19.09 -38.30 4.43
C LEU A 27 -19.92 -37.69 5.55
N LEU A 28 -20.58 -38.47 6.41
CA LEU A 28 -21.32 -37.97 7.56
C LEU A 28 -20.38 -37.29 8.57
N ARG A 29 -19.14 -37.78 8.73
CA ARG A 29 -18.11 -37.19 9.59
C ARG A 29 -17.58 -35.88 9.01
N LEU A 30 -17.47 -35.77 7.68
CA LEU A 30 -17.10 -34.56 6.94
C LEU A 30 -18.24 -33.54 6.86
N LEU A 31 -19.49 -34.00 6.74
CA LEU A 31 -20.72 -33.19 6.68
C LEU A 31 -21.27 -32.85 8.05
N ARG A 32 -20.85 -33.51 9.13
CA ARG A 32 -21.11 -33.04 10.48
C ARG A 32 -20.31 -31.75 10.64
N PRO A 33 -20.94 -30.55 10.62
CA PRO A 33 -20.24 -29.34 11.00
C PRO A 33 -19.67 -29.65 12.38
N LYS A 34 -18.35 -29.46 12.49
CA LYS A 34 -17.53 -29.69 13.68
C LYS A 34 -18.42 -29.64 14.92
N SER A 35 -18.91 -30.81 15.37
CA SER A 35 -19.73 -30.89 16.57
C SER A 35 -18.91 -30.19 17.64
N PRO A 36 -19.53 -29.25 18.38
CA PRO A 36 -18.80 -28.28 19.18
C PRO A 36 -17.77 -29.07 19.94
N GLU A 37 -16.52 -28.76 19.60
CA GLU A 37 -15.34 -29.23 20.26
C GLU A 37 -15.71 -29.42 21.71
N VAL A 38 -15.57 -30.64 22.24
CA VAL A 38 -15.55 -30.87 23.67
C VAL A 38 -14.69 -29.75 24.20
N ARG A 39 -15.35 -28.73 24.78
CA ARG A 39 -14.69 -27.52 25.25
C ARG A 39 -13.86 -28.00 26.42
N THR A 40 -12.65 -28.46 26.16
CA THR A 40 -11.54 -27.88 26.89
C THR A 40 -11.74 -26.38 26.75
N PRO A 41 -11.90 -25.62 27.84
CA PRO A 41 -12.06 -24.18 27.78
C PRO A 41 -10.74 -23.58 27.30
N VAL A 42 -10.47 -23.68 26.00
CA VAL A 42 -9.57 -22.76 25.33
C VAL A 42 -10.38 -21.46 25.27
N PRO A 43 -9.93 -20.39 25.95
CA PRO A 43 -10.82 -19.30 26.31
C PRO A 43 -11.15 -18.50 25.06
N ALA A 44 -12.44 -18.36 24.74
CA ALA A 44 -12.93 -17.32 23.83
C ALA A 44 -12.41 -15.91 24.20
N ALA A 45 -11.96 -15.73 25.46
CA ALA A 45 -11.26 -14.54 25.91
C ALA A 45 -9.93 -14.28 25.18
N GLN A 46 -9.19 -15.31 24.72
CA GLN A 46 -7.94 -15.11 23.98
C GLN A 46 -8.19 -14.47 22.61
N ASP A 47 -9.17 -14.98 21.85
CA ASP A 47 -9.53 -14.42 20.55
C ASP A 47 -10.04 -12.98 20.68
N GLU A 48 -10.84 -12.69 21.71
CA GLU A 48 -11.32 -11.33 21.97
C GLU A 48 -10.19 -10.37 22.36
N THR A 49 -9.20 -10.83 23.13
CA THR A 49 -8.02 -10.02 23.45
C THR A 49 -7.13 -9.75 22.24
N VAL A 50 -6.96 -10.72 21.35
CA VAL A 50 -6.19 -10.54 20.10
C VAL A 50 -6.90 -9.56 19.17
N LEU A 51 -8.22 -9.71 19.00
CA LEU A 51 -9.02 -8.78 18.20
C LEU A 51 -8.97 -7.35 18.75
N ARG A 52 -9.05 -7.18 20.08
CA ARG A 52 -8.87 -5.87 20.72
C ARG A 52 -7.48 -5.31 20.46
N GLY A 53 -6.43 -6.13 20.60
CA GLY A 53 -5.04 -5.75 20.33
C GLY A 53 -4.86 -5.19 18.92
N LEU A 54 -5.33 -5.94 17.91
CA LEU A 54 -5.31 -5.53 16.51
C LEU A 54 -6.13 -4.25 16.27
N GLN A 55 -7.27 -4.10 16.94
CA GLN A 55 -8.08 -2.90 16.82
C GLN A 55 -7.36 -1.66 17.37
N THR A 56 -6.68 -1.78 18.52
CA THR A 56 -5.82 -0.71 19.05
C THR A 56 -4.67 -0.37 18.12
N GLU A 57 -4.01 -1.37 17.51
CA GLU A 57 -2.94 -1.13 16.55
C GLU A 57 -3.44 -0.39 15.31
N LEU A 58 -4.61 -0.76 14.77
CA LEU A 58 -5.22 -0.05 13.64
C LEU A 58 -5.56 1.40 13.97
N VAL A 59 -6.07 1.67 15.18
CA VAL A 59 -6.33 3.04 15.64
C VAL A 59 -5.02 3.82 15.75
N GLY A 60 -3.97 3.22 16.31
CA GLY A 60 -2.64 3.83 16.42
C GLY A 60 -2.01 4.13 15.06
N LEU A 61 -2.13 3.23 14.10
CA LEU A 61 -1.63 3.42 12.73
C LEU A 61 -2.40 4.51 11.99
N ARG A 62 -3.74 4.59 12.16
CA ARG A 62 -4.54 5.68 11.59
C ARG A 62 -4.14 7.04 12.14
N ALA A 63 -3.93 7.15 13.45
CA ALA A 63 -3.47 8.39 14.06
C ALA A 63 -2.08 8.81 13.56
N GLN A 64 -1.16 7.86 13.35
CA GLN A 64 0.14 8.12 12.74
C GLN A 64 0.00 8.63 11.30
N MET A 65 -0.86 8.01 10.48
CA MET A 65 -1.12 8.48 9.12
C MET A 65 -1.68 9.90 9.09
N GLU A 66 -2.64 10.21 9.96
CA GLU A 66 -3.22 11.55 10.09
C GLU A 66 -2.15 12.59 10.48
N THR A 67 -1.25 12.23 11.40
CA THR A 67 -0.13 13.10 11.81
C THR A 67 0.84 13.35 10.66
N LEU A 68 1.19 12.31 9.90
CA LEU A 68 2.07 12.44 8.73
C LEU A 68 1.41 13.28 7.63
N GLN A 69 0.12 13.09 7.39
CA GLN A 69 -0.64 13.91 6.43
C GLN A 69 -0.64 15.38 6.83
N ALA A 70 -0.94 15.68 8.10
CA ALA A 70 -0.89 17.05 8.61
C ALA A 70 0.51 17.68 8.49
N ALA A 71 1.58 16.91 8.74
CA ALA A 71 2.94 17.38 8.56
C ALA A 71 3.27 17.66 7.09
N CYS A 72 2.84 16.80 6.16
CA CYS A 72 3.00 17.01 4.73
C CYS A 72 2.24 18.25 4.22
N ASP A 73 1.02 18.46 4.71
CA ASP A 73 0.21 19.63 4.37
C ASP A 73 0.86 20.92 4.89
N GLY A 74 1.34 20.93 6.13
CA GLY A 74 2.09 22.06 6.67
C GLY A 74 3.36 22.36 5.87
N LEU A 75 4.13 21.33 5.50
CA LEU A 75 5.34 21.51 4.69
C LEU A 75 5.03 22.00 3.28
N ARG A 76 3.88 21.60 2.72
CA ARG A 76 3.40 22.08 1.42
C ARG A 76 3.04 23.56 1.49
N ASP A 77 2.35 23.98 2.54
CA ASP A 77 2.01 25.38 2.78
C ASP A 77 3.28 26.23 2.99
N ASP A 78 4.25 25.74 3.76
CA ASP A 78 5.55 26.38 3.94
C ASP A 78 6.27 26.57 2.60
N VAL A 79 6.28 25.55 1.74
CA VAL A 79 6.85 25.64 0.39
C VAL A 79 6.09 26.64 -0.46
N GLU A 80 4.76 26.70 -0.37
CA GLU A 80 3.95 27.68 -1.09
C GLU A 80 4.23 29.10 -0.60
N GLN A 81 4.36 29.30 0.71
CA GLN A 81 4.73 30.57 1.30
C GLN A 81 6.15 31.00 0.92
N LEU A 82 7.11 30.06 0.91
CA LEU A 82 8.47 30.31 0.42
C LEU A 82 8.48 30.63 -1.07
N LYS A 83 7.63 29.97 -1.86
CA LYS A 83 7.47 30.29 -3.27
C LYS A 83 6.79 31.64 -3.45
N ALA A 84 5.82 32.02 -2.64
CA ALA A 84 5.16 33.33 -2.71
C ALA A 84 6.12 34.46 -2.30
N SER A 85 6.94 34.25 -1.27
CA SER A 85 8.00 35.17 -0.88
C SER A 85 9.16 35.20 -1.88
N ARG A 86 9.43 34.10 -2.62
CA ARG A 86 10.36 34.09 -3.77
C ARG A 86 9.74 34.63 -5.06
N ALA A 87 8.41 34.57 -5.19
CA ALA A 87 7.62 35.16 -6.28
C ALA A 87 7.57 36.69 -6.18
N VAL A 88 8.36 37.29 -5.28
CA VAL A 88 8.70 38.72 -5.31
C VAL A 88 9.40 39.13 -6.62
N SER A 89 9.77 38.20 -7.50
CA SER A 89 10.06 38.57 -8.88
C SER A 89 9.63 37.47 -9.87
N PRO A 90 8.37 37.46 -10.37
CA PRO A 90 7.99 36.66 -11.53
C PRO A 90 8.94 36.88 -12.72
N GLN A 91 9.53 38.07 -12.80
CA GLN A 91 10.57 38.43 -13.78
C GLN A 91 11.78 37.47 -13.72
N TYR A 92 12.16 36.96 -12.55
CA TYR A 92 13.26 35.99 -12.40
C TYR A 92 12.88 34.60 -12.93
N ASN A 93 11.64 34.16 -12.75
CA ASN A 93 11.16 32.89 -13.31
C ASN A 93 11.07 32.94 -14.84
N ASP A 94 10.58 34.06 -15.37
CA ASP A 94 10.54 34.33 -16.80
C ASP A 94 11.97 34.37 -17.37
N ALA A 95 12.89 35.06 -16.70
CA ALA A 95 14.31 35.11 -17.08
C ALA A 95 14.95 33.72 -17.09
N LEU A 96 14.67 32.89 -16.08
CA LEU A 96 15.19 31.51 -16.01
C LEU A 96 14.64 30.64 -17.15
N SER A 97 13.36 30.80 -17.50
CA SER A 97 12.74 30.06 -18.62
C SER A 97 13.31 30.47 -19.99
N LEU A 98 13.62 31.75 -20.18
CA LEU A 98 14.31 32.25 -21.38
C LEU A 98 15.75 31.75 -21.45
N ALA A 99 16.45 31.73 -20.32
CA ALA A 99 17.81 31.20 -20.24
C ALA A 99 17.88 29.69 -20.52
N GLU A 100 16.91 28.90 -20.02
CA GLU A 100 16.81 27.46 -20.31
C GLU A 100 16.55 27.18 -21.80
N ARG A 101 15.89 28.11 -22.49
CA ARG A 101 15.69 28.06 -23.96
C ARG A 101 16.91 28.54 -24.76
N GLY A 102 17.99 28.94 -24.10
CA GLY A 102 19.23 29.41 -24.72
C GLY A 102 19.24 30.90 -25.09
N GLY A 103 18.39 31.73 -24.47
CA GLY A 103 18.40 33.18 -24.68
C GLY A 103 19.72 33.84 -24.27
N HIS A 104 20.11 34.92 -24.97
CA HIS A 104 21.29 35.71 -24.62
C HIS A 104 21.02 36.62 -23.43
N ALA A 105 22.05 36.89 -22.62
CA ALA A 105 21.91 37.66 -21.38
C ALA A 105 21.40 39.09 -21.63
N GLU A 106 21.80 39.74 -22.73
CA GLU A 106 21.28 41.07 -23.06
C GLU A 106 19.77 41.04 -23.39
N ASP A 107 19.33 40.06 -24.17
CA ASP A 107 17.93 39.91 -24.55
C ASP A 107 17.03 39.61 -23.33
N ILE A 108 17.53 38.81 -22.39
CA ILE A 108 16.84 38.47 -21.15
C ILE A 108 16.77 39.68 -20.21
N ALA A 109 17.86 40.42 -20.08
CA ALA A 109 17.90 41.66 -19.30
C ALA A 109 16.87 42.66 -19.81
N GLN A 110 16.78 42.83 -21.13
CA GLN A 110 15.82 43.73 -21.76
C GLN A 110 14.37 43.23 -21.64
N ALA A 111 14.12 41.94 -21.85
CA ALA A 111 12.78 41.36 -21.79
C ALA A 111 12.19 41.33 -20.38
N CYS A 112 13.02 41.04 -19.37
CA CYS A 112 12.59 40.89 -17.98
C CYS A 112 12.80 42.16 -17.15
N GLY A 113 13.44 43.20 -17.71
CA GLY A 113 13.71 44.47 -17.03
C GLY A 113 14.72 44.35 -15.88
N ILE A 114 15.66 43.42 -15.99
CA ILE A 114 16.71 43.14 -14.99
C ILE A 114 18.08 43.61 -15.49
N SER A 115 19.08 43.68 -14.62
CA SER A 115 20.42 44.08 -15.05
C SER A 115 21.10 43.00 -15.90
N VAL A 116 22.02 43.40 -16.79
CA VAL A 116 22.79 42.46 -17.63
C VAL A 116 23.59 41.48 -16.77
N GLY A 117 24.15 41.93 -15.64
CA GLY A 117 24.85 41.07 -14.70
C GLY A 117 23.94 40.02 -14.02
N GLU A 118 22.70 40.38 -13.70
CA GLU A 118 21.71 39.41 -13.20
C GLU A 118 21.31 38.40 -14.26
N ALA A 119 21.14 38.84 -15.52
CA ALA A 119 20.82 37.94 -16.63
C ALA A 119 21.97 36.96 -16.93
N GLU A 120 23.22 37.41 -16.86
CA GLU A 120 24.40 36.52 -17.00
C GLU A 120 24.44 35.43 -15.92
N LEU A 121 24.14 35.80 -14.68
CA LEU A 121 24.05 34.85 -13.56
C LEU A 121 22.96 33.81 -13.80
N VAL A 122 21.78 34.22 -14.26
CA VAL A 122 20.67 33.32 -14.60
C VAL A 122 21.05 32.37 -15.73
N CYS A 123 21.70 32.87 -16.77
CA CYS A 123 22.23 32.05 -17.87
C CYS A 123 23.28 31.03 -17.41
N ALA A 124 24.18 31.42 -16.51
CA ALA A 124 25.17 30.51 -15.94
C ALA A 124 24.51 29.41 -15.08
N LEU A 125 23.51 29.77 -14.28
CA LEU A 125 22.75 28.83 -13.45
C LEU A 125 21.94 27.83 -14.29
N ALA A 126 21.28 28.30 -15.35
CA ALA A 126 20.51 27.47 -16.28
C ALA A 126 21.41 26.42 -16.97
N ARG A 127 22.60 26.82 -17.43
CA ARG A 127 23.59 25.89 -18.01
C ARG A 127 24.08 24.86 -16.99
N SER A 128 24.30 25.26 -15.74
CA SER A 128 24.71 24.35 -14.66
C SER A 128 23.64 23.28 -14.38
N ARG A 129 22.35 23.67 -14.35
CA ARG A 129 21.20 22.76 -14.16
C ARG A 129 21.02 21.76 -15.32
N GLY A 130 21.22 22.20 -16.56
CA GLY A 130 21.15 21.33 -17.74
C GLY A 130 22.34 20.37 -17.88
N GLY A 131 23.49 20.69 -17.27
CA GLY A 131 24.72 19.90 -17.33
C GLY A 131 24.83 18.80 -16.26
N THR A 132 24.00 18.81 -15.21
CA THR A 132 24.02 17.82 -14.13
C THR A 132 23.21 16.54 -14.43
N GLY A 133 22.88 16.27 -15.70
CA GLY A 133 22.03 15.16 -16.13
C GLY A 133 22.73 14.03 -16.89
N THR A 134 24.06 13.95 -16.87
CA THR A 134 24.84 12.86 -17.52
C THR A 134 25.74 12.14 -16.55
#